data_AF-A0A544QWC6-F1
#
_entry.id   AF-A0A544QWC6-F1
#
_cell.length_a   1.000
_cell.length_b   1.000
_cell.length_c   1.000
_cell.angle_alpha   90.00
_cell.angle_beta   90.00
_cell.angle_gamma   90.00
#
_symmetry.space_group_name_H-M   'P 1'
#
loop_
_entity.id
_entity.type
_entity.pdbx_description
1 polymer ?
#
loop_
_entity_poly.entity_id
_entity_poly.type
_entity_poly.pdbx_seq_one_letter_code
_entity_poly.pdbx_strand_id
1 'polypeptide(L)' 'MENTVNIKNLITSMSSFETEKAVSLFGSVEKFAEVYIRSYELSADDFVSVSEFLEIEEHLQDGYLIV' A
#
# COMPACT_ATOMS: atom_id res chain seq x y z
N MET A 1 12.53 7.17 17.98
CA MET A 1 12.87 7.25 16.55
C MET A 1 11.55 7.29 15.81
N GLU A 2 11.22 8.41 15.17
CA GLU A 2 10.08 8.47 14.25
C GLU A 2 10.45 7.63 13.02
N ASN A 3 9.82 6.47 12.85
CA ASN A 3 9.85 5.71 11.60
C ASN A 3 8.91 6.40 10.61
N THR A 4 9.28 7.60 10.15
CA THR A 4 8.55 8.25 9.05
C THR A 4 8.95 7.56 7.77
N VAL A 5 8.12 6.63 7.30
CA VAL A 5 8.27 6.06 5.96
C VAL A 5 8.15 7.20 4.96
N ASN A 6 9.21 7.46 4.19
CA ASN A 6 9.22 8.52 3.20
C ASN A 6 8.56 8.01 1.91
N ILE A 7 7.48 8.67 1.47
CA ILE A 7 6.74 8.37 0.22
C ILE A 7 7.69 8.12 -0.95
N LYS A 8 8.70 8.98 -1.13
CA LYS A 8 9.63 8.86 -2.28
C LYS A 8 10.46 7.59 -2.18
N ASN A 9 10.94 7.24 -0.99
CA ASN A 9 11.75 6.04 -0.79
C ASN A 9 10.91 4.78 -1.02
N LEU A 10 9.66 4.78 -0.54
CA LEU A 10 8.72 3.69 -0.77
C LEU A 10 8.51 3.48 -2.27
N ILE A 11 8.13 4.54 -3.00
CA ILE A 11 7.87 4.48 -4.44
C ILE A 11 9.10 3.96 -5.21
N THR A 12 10.31 4.43 -4.87
CA THR A 12 11.53 3.97 -5.55
C THR A 12 11.90 2.52 -5.24
N SER A 13 11.36 1.95 -4.16
CA SER A 13 11.60 0.56 -3.76
C SER A 13 10.61 -0.43 -4.36
N MET A 14 9.50 0.07 -4.94
CA MET A 14 8.48 -0.76 -5.58
C MET A 14 9.01 -1.35 -6.89
N SER A 15 8.70 -2.61 -7.11
CA SER A 15 8.84 -3.26 -8.40
C SER A 15 7.88 -2.66 -9.44
N SER A 16 8.14 -2.93 -10.73
CA SER A 16 7.22 -2.53 -11.80
C SER A 16 5.82 -3.13 -11.60
N PHE A 17 5.74 -4.37 -11.12
CA PHE A 17 4.47 -5.04 -10.84
C PHE A 17 3.68 -4.33 -9.74
N GLU A 18 4.30 -4.04 -8.60
CA GLU A 18 3.64 -3.31 -7.51
C GLU A 18 3.21 -1.91 -7.95
N THR A 19 4.02 -1.27 -8.80
CA THR A 19 3.73 0.06 -9.36
C THR A 19 2.48 0.02 -10.23
N GLU A 20 2.41 -0.92 -11.17
CA GLU A 20 1.25 -1.10 -12.06
C GLU A 20 -0.02 -1.42 -11.27
N LYS A 21 0.10 -2.32 -10.27
CA LYS A 21 -1.02 -2.72 -9.42
C LYS A 21 -1.49 -1.57 -8.54
N ALA A 22 -0.58 -0.79 -7.96
CA ALA A 22 -0.91 0.42 -7.19
C ALA A 22 -1.65 1.47 -8.05
N VAL A 23 -1.19 1.70 -9.30
CA VAL A 23 -1.89 2.59 -10.23
C VAL A 23 -3.28 2.05 -10.56
N SER A 24 -3.43 0.74 -10.80
CA SER A 24 -4.71 0.11 -11.10
C SER A 24 -5.72 0.26 -9.96
N LEU A 25 -5.31 0.01 -8.71
CA LEU A 25 -6.19 -0.01 -7.54
C LEU A 25 -6.47 1.39 -6.97
N PHE A 26 -5.50 2.31 -7.04
CA PHE A 26 -5.57 3.61 -6.37
C PHE A 26 -5.63 4.81 -7.33
N GLY A 27 -5.30 4.61 -8.60
CA GLY A 27 -5.24 5.62 -9.65
C GLY A 27 -3.88 6.31 -9.80
N SER A 28 -3.02 6.26 -8.78
CA SER A 28 -1.61 6.68 -8.85
C SER A 28 -0.78 6.03 -7.75
N VAL A 29 0.54 6.00 -7.95
CA VAL A 29 1.48 5.44 -6.97
C VAL A 29 1.58 6.33 -5.74
N GLU A 30 1.50 7.66 -5.91
CA GLU A 30 1.51 8.62 -4.80
C GLU A 30 0.32 8.43 -3.88
N LYS A 31 -0.87 8.24 -4.45
CA LYS A 31 -2.09 8.03 -3.67
C LYS A 31 -2.05 6.69 -2.92
N PHE A 32 -1.52 5.64 -3.54
CA PHE A 32 -1.21 4.39 -2.85
C PHE A 32 -0.26 4.61 -1.67
N ALA A 33 0.87 5.29 -1.90
CA ALA A 33 1.89 5.51 -0.88
C ALA A 33 1.35 6.30 0.33
N GLU A 34 0.53 7.32 0.09
CA GLU A 34 -0.17 8.07 1.15
C GLU A 34 -1.07 7.17 2.01
N VAL A 35 -1.87 6.29 1.37
CA VAL A 35 -2.75 5.35 2.07
C VAL A 35 -1.94 4.32 2.86
N TYR A 36 -0.94 3.73 2.23
CA TYR A 36 -0.09 2.70 2.82
C TYR A 36 0.68 3.22 4.05
N ILE A 37 1.26 4.42 3.96
CA ILE A 37 1.99 5.04 5.09
C ILE A 37 1.03 5.40 6.22
N ARG A 38 -0.16 5.91 5.91
CA ARG A 38 -1.17 6.19 6.93
C ARG A 38 -1.60 4.91 7.66
N SER A 39 -1.74 3.80 6.95
CA SER A 39 -2.01 2.49 7.56
C SER A 39 -0.86 2.01 8.44
N TYR A 40 0.40 2.25 8.03
CA TYR A 40 1.59 1.98 8.84
C TYR A 40 1.60 2.76 10.17
N GLU A 41 1.29 4.05 10.11
CA GLU A 41 1.28 4.92 11.29
C GLU A 41 0.16 4.55 12.29
N LEU A 42 -0.93 3.95 11.80
CA LEU A 42 -2.07 3.55 12.62
C LEU A 42 -1.88 2.19 13.32
N SER A 43 -1.22 1.23 12.66
CA SER A 43 -0.88 -0.06 13.26
C SER A 43 0.45 -0.59 12.74
N ALA A 44 1.55 -0.11 13.33
CA ALA A 44 2.89 -0.53 12.95
C ALA A 44 3.18 -2.00 13.31
N ASP A 45 2.50 -2.54 14.33
CA ASP A 45 2.66 -3.93 14.79
C ASP A 45 1.97 -4.95 13.86
N ASP A 46 0.95 -4.54 13.11
CA ASP A 46 0.20 -5.37 12.15
C ASP A 46 0.56 -5.06 10.69
N PHE A 47 1.71 -4.41 10.47
CA PHE A 47 2.03 -3.93 9.15
C PHE A 47 2.47 -5.05 8.21
N VAL A 48 1.78 -5.11 7.08
CA VAL A 48 2.05 -6.03 5.98
C VAL A 48 3.00 -5.40 4.96
N SER A 49 3.62 -6.25 4.13
CA SER A 49 4.45 -5.77 3.01
C SER A 49 3.61 -5.03 1.94
N VAL A 50 4.26 -4.27 1.05
CA VAL A 50 3.60 -3.60 -0.09
C VAL A 50 2.82 -4.58 -0.95
N SER A 51 3.45 -5.70 -1.32
CA SER A 51 2.80 -6.76 -2.10
C SER A 51 1.54 -7.30 -1.41
N GLU A 52 1.64 -7.61 -0.13
CA GLU A 52 0.53 -8.16 0.66
C GLU A 52 -0.61 -7.16 0.83
N PHE A 53 -0.28 -5.88 1.06
CA PHE A 53 -1.28 -4.80 1.10
C PHE A 53 -2.03 -4.67 -0.23
N LEU A 54 -1.31 -4.67 -1.36
CA LEU A 54 -1.91 -4.59 -2.69
C LEU A 54 -2.77 -5.83 -3.02
N GLU A 55 -2.39 -7.01 -2.53
CA GLU A 55 -3.23 -8.21 -2.62
C GLU A 55 -4.51 -8.07 -1.80
N ILE A 56 -4.42 -7.64 -0.54
CA ILE A 56 -5.61 -7.42 0.31
C ILE A 56 -6.58 -6.44 -0.38
N GLU A 57 -6.07 -5.30 -0.87
CA GLU A 57 -6.89 -4.27 -1.51
C GLU A 57 -7.54 -4.74 -2.81
N GLU A 58 -6.85 -5.56 -3.60
CA GLU A 58 -7.44 -6.23 -4.77
C GLU A 58 -8.59 -7.15 -4.35
N HIS A 59 -8.40 -7.97 -3.32
CA HIS A 59 -9.45 -8.88 -2.84
C HIS A 59 -10.65 -8.12 -2.25
N LEU A 60 -10.42 -6.97 -1.60
CA LEU A 60 -11.47 -6.08 -1.12
C LEU A 60 -12.30 -5.50 -2.27
N GLN A 61 -11.65 -5.06 -3.36
CA GLN A 61 -12.32 -4.51 -4.54
C GLN A 61 -13.05 -5.60 -5.35
N ASP A 62 -12.50 -6.81 -5.39
CA ASP A 62 -13.12 -7.98 -6.02
C ASP A 62 -14.31 -8.55 -5.22
N GLY A 63 -14.63 -7.95 -4.06
CA GLY A 63 -15.84 -8.24 -3.29
C GLY A 63 -15.71 -9.35 -2.25
N TYR A 64 -14.50 -9.75 -1.87
CA TYR A 64 -14.25 -10.79 -0.86
C TYR A 64 -14.21 -10.27 0.59
N LEU A 65 -14.92 -9.19 0.91
CA LEU A 65 -15.28 -8.87 2.30
C LEU A 65 -16.80 -8.84 2.46
N ILE A 66 -17.35 -10.00 2.81
CA ILE A 66 -18.60 -10.07 3.57
C ILE A 66 -18.26 -9.51 4.96
N VAL A 67 -19.00 -8.47 5.35
CA VAL A 67 -18.98 -7.76 6.65
C VAL A 67 -19.01 -8.71 7.84
#